data_AF-A0A951LQ52-F1
#
_entry.id   AF-A0A951LQ52-F1
#
_cell.length_a   1.000
_cell.length_b   1.000
_cell.length_c   1.000
_cell.angle_alpha   90.00
_cell.angle_beta   90.00
_cell.angle_gamma   90.00
#
_symmetry.space_group_name_H-M   'P 1'
#
loop_
_entity.id
_entity.type
_entity.pdbx_description
1 polymer ?
#
loop_
_entity_poly.entity_id
_entity_poly.type
_entity_poly.pdbx_seq_one_letter_code
_entity_poly.pdbx_strand_id
1 'polypeptide(L)'
;MRASGIIAAMILAIALYFTLFWGFDALRILTSPTYGLDDVWRSQIVFGLGRLAGFGPEGLIKLAAVIGALKLTVAGVCAVHVLDRFRSLIAGQVQNEILESGLLIAVLVTIGAVAPALWSGNADLVRELTIQLLLAGLASALCIIERSRGVPKEDLVPALADGTELPLAEAGRGRWFMPWKR
;
A
#
# COMPACT_ATOMS: atom_id res chain seq x y z
N MET A 1 -1.44 -16.94 -22.08
CA MET A 1 -1.00 -16.20 -20.87
C MET A 1 -0.86 -14.73 -21.24
N ARG A 2 -1.90 -13.90 -21.09
CA ARG A 2 -1.95 -12.60 -21.80
C ARG A 2 -2.41 -11.50 -20.83
N ALA A 3 -1.53 -10.54 -20.53
CA ALA A 3 -1.73 -9.35 -19.69
C ALA A 3 -2.12 -9.54 -18.19
N SER A 4 -3.14 -10.32 -17.86
CA SER A 4 -3.63 -10.46 -16.46
C SER A 4 -2.61 -11.13 -15.54
N GLY A 5 -1.92 -12.18 -16.02
CA GLY A 5 -0.85 -12.84 -15.25
C GLY A 5 0.39 -11.96 -15.01
N ILE A 6 0.68 -11.02 -15.91
CA ILE A 6 1.81 -10.08 -15.75
C ILE A 6 1.49 -9.05 -14.66
N ILE A 7 0.27 -8.49 -14.67
CA ILE A 7 -0.20 -7.57 -13.64
C ILE A 7 -0.14 -8.25 -12.27
N ALA A 8 -0.67 -9.46 -12.17
CA ALA A 8 -0.61 -10.28 -10.95
C ALA A 8 0.82 -10.49 -10.45
N ALA A 9 1.74 -10.85 -11.34
CA ALA A 9 3.14 -11.06 -11.00
C ALA A 9 3.83 -9.77 -10.53
N MET A 10 3.51 -8.62 -11.15
CA MET A 10 4.04 -7.32 -10.73
C MET A 10 3.52 -6.92 -9.34
N ILE A 11 2.21 -7.08 -9.09
CA ILE A 11 1.61 -6.82 -7.77
C ILE A 11 2.30 -7.71 -6.73
N LEU A 12 2.48 -9.00 -7.03
CA LEU A 12 3.15 -9.95 -6.14
C LEU A 12 4.60 -9.57 -5.87
N ALA A 13 5.36 -9.17 -6.89
CA ALA A 13 6.75 -8.74 -6.75
C ALA A 13 6.88 -7.49 -5.87
N ILE A 14 5.97 -6.52 -6.03
CA ILE A 14 5.96 -5.31 -5.19
C ILE A 14 5.55 -5.66 -3.76
N ALA A 15 4.56 -6.52 -3.56
CA ALA A 15 4.16 -7.00 -2.23
C ALA A 15 5.31 -7.74 -1.53
N LEU A 16 6.06 -8.58 -2.25
CA LEU A 16 7.26 -9.23 -1.72
C LEU A 16 8.35 -8.23 -1.34
N TYR A 17 8.56 -7.19 -2.15
CA TYR A 17 9.51 -6.12 -1.82
C TYR A 17 9.14 -5.47 -0.48
N PHE A 18 7.90 -5.02 -0.30
CA PHE A 18 7.47 -4.42 0.96
C PHE A 18 7.52 -5.41 2.13
N THR A 19 7.12 -6.67 1.91
CA THR A 19 7.19 -7.70 2.95
C THR A 19 8.62 -7.90 3.46
N LEU A 20 9.59 -8.04 2.56
CA LEU A 20 10.97 -8.34 2.92
C LEU A 20 11.72 -7.09 3.38
N PHE A 21 11.74 -6.03 2.57
CA PHE A 21 12.52 -4.84 2.87
C PHE A 21 11.90 -4.06 4.03
N TRP A 22 10.62 -3.71 3.98
CA TRP A 22 10.00 -2.98 5.10
C TRP A 22 9.81 -3.84 6.35
N GLY A 23 9.58 -5.15 6.19
CA GLY A 23 9.49 -6.06 7.32
C GLY A 23 10.82 -6.16 8.07
N PHE A 24 11.93 -6.38 7.35
CA PHE A 24 13.26 -6.41 7.95
C PHE A 24 13.65 -5.06 8.57
N ASP A 25 13.30 -3.97 7.88
CA ASP A 25 13.48 -2.60 8.36
C ASP A 25 12.79 -2.35 9.70
N ALA A 26 11.51 -2.73 9.76
CA ALA A 26 10.67 -2.57 10.93
C ALA A 26 11.13 -3.43 12.10
N LEU A 27 11.47 -4.70 11.85
CA LEU A 27 11.99 -5.60 12.87
C LEU A 27 13.28 -5.05 13.49
N ARG A 28 14.19 -4.49 12.67
CA ARG A 28 15.40 -3.83 13.19
C ARG A 28 15.09 -2.63 14.08
N ILE A 29 14.16 -1.76 13.67
CA ILE A 29 13.73 -0.61 14.47
C ILE A 29 13.10 -1.03 15.80
N LEU A 30 12.26 -2.07 15.78
CA LEU A 30 11.53 -2.53 16.96
C LEU A 30 12.39 -3.35 17.93
N THR A 31 13.39 -4.07 17.42
CA THR A 31 14.31 -4.87 18.25
C THR A 31 15.48 -4.06 18.78
N SER A 32 15.82 -2.94 18.14
CA SER A 32 16.80 -1.99 18.64
C SER A 32 16.29 -0.55 18.47
N PRO A 33 15.80 0.07 19.57
CA PRO A 33 15.30 1.44 19.53
C PRO A 33 16.36 2.46 19.13
N THR A 34 17.65 2.17 19.37
CA THR A 34 18.76 3.03 18.96
C THR A 34 19.10 2.86 17.48
N TYR A 35 18.70 1.76 16.83
CA TYR A 35 18.96 1.53 15.40
C TYR A 35 18.30 2.58 14.49
N GLY A 36 17.20 3.20 14.94
CA GLY A 36 16.59 4.35 14.25
C GLY A 36 17.37 5.66 14.39
N LEU A 37 18.34 5.71 15.31
CA LEU A 37 19.17 6.87 15.63
C LEU A 37 20.64 6.70 15.23
N ASP A 38 21.15 5.46 15.24
CA ASP A 38 22.54 5.10 14.90
C ASP A 38 22.81 5.17 13.38
N ASP A 39 21.79 4.91 12.56
CA ASP A 39 21.87 5.00 11.11
C ASP A 39 21.55 6.43 10.65
N VAL A 40 22.58 7.18 10.20
CA VAL A 40 22.51 8.61 9.79
C VAL A 40 21.27 8.95 8.96
N TRP A 41 20.86 8.03 8.09
CA TRP A 41 19.72 8.16 7.20
C TRP A 41 18.34 8.11 7.93
N ARG A 42 18.15 7.24 8.94
CA ARG A 42 16.88 7.10 9.69
C ARG A 42 16.72 8.19 10.72
N SER A 43 17.83 8.56 11.36
CA SER A 43 17.84 9.60 12.37
C SER A 43 17.38 10.92 11.75
N GLN A 44 17.74 11.23 10.50
CA GLN A 44 17.29 12.46 9.83
C GLN A 44 15.77 12.56 9.68
N ILE A 45 15.08 11.46 9.41
CA ILE A 45 13.60 11.43 9.34
C ILE A 45 12.99 11.60 10.73
N VAL A 46 13.47 10.85 11.72
CA VAL A 46 12.94 10.87 13.10
C VAL A 46 13.23 12.22 13.78
N PHE A 47 14.45 12.74 13.66
CA PHE A 47 14.84 14.06 14.16
C PHE A 47 14.16 15.19 13.39
N GLY A 48 13.98 15.06 12.07
CA GLY A 48 13.28 16.05 11.26
C GLY A 48 11.80 16.17 11.67
N LEU A 49 11.10 15.04 11.75
CA LEU A 49 9.71 15.01 12.23
C LEU A 49 9.58 15.43 13.69
N GLY A 50 10.49 14.96 14.56
CA GLY A 50 10.49 15.34 15.97
C GLY A 50 10.78 16.82 16.18
N ARG A 51 11.62 17.45 15.36
CA ARG A 51 11.85 18.90 15.39
C ARG A 51 10.61 19.68 14.98
N LEU A 52 9.89 19.24 13.95
CA LEU A 52 8.63 19.86 13.53
C LEU A 52 7.55 19.75 14.61
N ALA A 53 7.53 18.64 15.34
CA ALA A 53 6.56 18.38 16.40
C ALA A 53 7.01 18.86 17.80
N GLY A 54 8.22 19.41 17.94
CA GLY A 54 8.76 19.87 19.22
C GLY A 54 9.06 18.75 20.23
N PHE A 55 9.30 17.52 19.78
CA PHE A 55 9.54 16.38 20.66
C PHE A 55 10.94 16.39 21.28
N GLY A 56 11.02 16.09 22.58
CA GLY A 56 12.27 15.79 23.29
C GLY A 56 12.81 14.38 22.98
N PRO A 57 13.94 14.00 23.59
CA PRO A 57 14.63 12.72 23.33
C PRO A 57 13.74 11.48 23.48
N GLU A 58 12.89 11.45 24.50
CA GLU A 58 11.96 10.35 24.73
C GLU A 58 10.86 10.27 23.65
N GLY A 59 10.42 11.42 23.13
CA GLY A 59 9.45 11.50 22.04
C GLY A 59 10.01 10.99 20.71
N LEU A 60 11.31 11.18 20.47
CA LEU A 60 11.99 10.67 19.27
C LEU A 60 12.06 9.15 19.26
N ILE A 61 12.34 8.52 20.41
CA ILE A 61 12.35 7.05 20.54
C ILE A 61 10.94 6.49 20.27
N LYS A 62 9.90 7.11 20.84
CA LYS A 62 8.50 6.71 20.60
C LYS A 62 8.12 6.88 19.13
N LEU A 63 8.51 7.98 18.50
CA LEU A 63 8.25 8.23 17.08
C LEU A 63 8.94 7.19 16.19
N ALA A 64 10.20 6.84 16.47
CA ALA A 64 10.91 5.78 15.76
C ALA A 64 10.17 4.45 15.87
N ALA A 65 9.72 4.09 17.09
CA ALA A 65 8.93 2.88 17.31
C ALA A 65 7.59 2.89 16.54
N VAL A 66 6.89 4.02 16.49
CA VAL A 66 5.65 4.18 15.71
C VAL A 66 5.91 4.01 14.21
N ILE A 67 6.97 4.62 13.66
CA ILE A 67 7.34 4.45 12.26
C ILE A 67 7.69 2.98 11.97
N GLY A 68 8.43 2.32 12.87
CA GLY A 68 8.70 0.89 12.79
C GLY A 68 7.42 0.05 12.78
N ALA A 69 6.48 0.33 13.68
CA ALA A 69 5.19 -0.37 13.75
C ALA A 69 4.33 -0.15 12.48
N LEU A 70 4.30 1.06 11.92
CA LEU A 70 3.62 1.34 10.66
C LEU A 70 4.24 0.55 9.51
N LYS A 71 5.57 0.53 9.41
CA LYS A 71 6.28 -0.29 8.42
C LYS A 71 5.99 -1.77 8.58
N LEU A 72 5.96 -2.27 9.82
CA LEU A 72 5.61 -3.67 10.11
C LEU A 72 4.18 -4.00 9.71
N THR A 73 3.25 -3.07 9.93
CA THR A 73 1.83 -3.23 9.55
C THR A 73 1.70 -3.36 8.04
N VAL A 74 2.35 -2.49 7.28
CA VAL A 74 2.39 -2.58 5.81
C VAL A 74 3.02 -3.91 5.36
N ALA A 75 4.16 -4.28 5.95
CA ALA A 75 4.82 -5.55 5.63
C ALA A 75 3.94 -6.76 5.95
N GLY A 76 3.20 -6.74 7.06
CA GLY A 76 2.25 -7.79 7.44
C GLY A 76 1.08 -7.90 6.46
N VAL A 77 0.49 -6.77 6.05
CA VAL A 77 -0.55 -6.74 5.02
C VAL A 77 -0.03 -7.30 3.69
N CYS A 78 1.16 -6.90 3.26
CA CYS A 78 1.78 -7.44 2.05
C CYS A 78 2.09 -8.94 2.17
N ALA A 79 2.54 -9.41 3.34
CA ALA A 79 2.81 -10.83 3.58
C ALA A 79 1.53 -11.67 3.49
N VAL A 80 0.45 -11.22 4.12
CA VAL A 80 -0.87 -11.86 4.04
C VAL A 80 -1.34 -11.90 2.58
N HIS A 81 -1.18 -10.81 1.84
CA HIS A 81 -1.53 -10.80 0.41
C HIS A 81 -0.72 -11.81 -0.41
N VAL A 82 0.60 -11.89 -0.17
CA VAL A 82 1.47 -12.88 -0.83
C VAL A 82 0.97 -14.31 -0.54
N LEU A 83 0.68 -14.61 0.73
CA LEU A 83 0.16 -15.92 1.15
C LEU A 83 -1.21 -16.23 0.53
N ASP A 84 -2.11 -15.25 0.49
CA ASP A 84 -3.43 -15.41 -0.11
C ASP A 84 -3.32 -15.61 -1.64
N ARG A 85 -2.38 -14.93 -2.29
CA ARG A 85 -2.09 -15.14 -3.72
C ARG A 85 -1.55 -16.56 -3.97
N PHE A 86 -0.62 -17.05 -3.14
CA PHE A 86 -0.17 -18.44 -3.21
C PHE A 86 -1.31 -19.44 -3.00
N ARG A 87 -2.20 -19.17 -2.05
CA ARG A 87 -3.39 -20.00 -1.81
C ARG A 87 -4.35 -19.99 -3.01
N SER A 88 -4.58 -18.82 -3.62
CA SER A 88 -5.45 -18.66 -4.79
C SER A 88 -4.97 -19.43 -6.03
N LEU A 89 -3.65 -19.66 -6.15
CA LEU A 89 -3.09 -20.50 -7.21
C LEU A 89 -3.53 -21.97 -7.08
N ILE A 90 -3.90 -22.39 -5.89
CA ILE A 90 -4.39 -23.75 -5.58
C ILE A 90 -5.93 -23.75 -5.57
N ALA A 91 -6.55 -22.79 -4.88
CA ALA A 91 -7.99 -22.52 -4.89
C ALA A 91 -8.31 -21.19 -4.19
N GLY A 92 -9.02 -20.27 -4.85
CA GLY A 92 -9.58 -19.07 -4.20
C GLY A 92 -9.63 -17.82 -5.08
N GLN A 93 -10.35 -16.81 -4.60
CA GLN A 93 -10.37 -15.44 -5.15
C GLN A 93 -9.46 -14.55 -4.29
N VAL A 94 -8.72 -13.64 -4.91
CA VAL A 94 -7.72 -12.81 -4.24
C VAL A 94 -8.36 -11.51 -3.78
N GLN A 95 -8.18 -11.16 -2.50
CA GLN A 95 -8.68 -9.91 -1.94
C GLN A 95 -7.66 -8.78 -2.10
N ASN A 96 -7.81 -7.98 -3.15
CA ASN A 96 -6.91 -6.85 -3.43
C ASN A 96 -7.16 -5.62 -2.53
N GLU A 97 -8.34 -5.51 -1.91
CA GLU A 97 -8.73 -4.37 -1.06
C GLU A 97 -7.84 -4.25 0.18
N ILE A 98 -7.45 -5.39 0.76
CA ILE A 98 -6.57 -5.44 1.92
C ILE A 98 -5.18 -4.91 1.54
N LEU A 99 -4.64 -5.32 0.39
CA LEU A 99 -3.35 -4.81 -0.10
C LEU A 99 -3.41 -3.31 -0.41
N GLU A 100 -4.48 -2.85 -1.06
CA GLU A 100 -4.70 -1.43 -1.38
C GLU A 100 -4.65 -0.55 -0.12
N SER A 101 -5.27 -1.00 0.97
CA SER A 101 -5.22 -0.29 2.25
C SER A 101 -3.81 -0.21 2.86
N GLY A 102 -3.03 -1.30 2.77
CA GLY A 102 -1.63 -1.32 3.23
C GLY A 102 -0.72 -0.42 2.41
N LEU A 103 -0.91 -0.40 1.09
CA LEU A 103 -0.18 0.47 0.17
C LEU A 103 -0.48 1.95 0.45
N LEU A 104 -1.72 2.30 0.80
CA LEU A 104 -2.08 3.66 1.17
C LEU A 104 -1.34 4.13 2.42
N ILE A 105 -1.20 3.25 3.44
CA ILE A 105 -0.37 3.55 4.62
C ILE A 105 1.08 3.78 4.21
N ALA A 106 1.63 2.96 3.30
CA ALA A 106 3.00 3.15 2.79
C ALA A 106 3.18 4.50 2.10
N VAL A 107 2.21 4.93 1.29
CA VAL A 107 2.18 6.25 0.66
C VAL A 107 2.18 7.37 1.71
N LEU A 108 1.33 7.28 2.73
CA LEU A 108 1.28 8.31 3.79
C LEU A 108 2.59 8.40 4.57
N VAL A 109 3.19 7.26 4.91
CA VAL A 109 4.48 7.21 5.61
C VAL A 109 5.58 7.83 4.76
N THR A 110 5.64 7.52 3.46
CA THR A 110 6.66 8.06 2.55
C THR A 110 6.48 9.58 2.34
N ILE A 111 5.25 10.07 2.14
CA ILE A 111 4.97 11.51 2.05
C ILE A 111 5.38 12.25 3.33
N GLY A 112 5.05 11.71 4.50
CA GLY A 112 5.45 12.30 5.78
C GLY A 112 6.98 12.37 5.95
N ALA A 113 7.72 11.44 5.35
CA ALA A 113 9.18 11.40 5.39
C ALA A 113 9.86 12.30 4.33
N VAL A 114 9.16 12.74 3.28
CA VAL A 114 9.72 13.57 2.20
C VAL A 114 10.17 14.94 2.72
N ALA A 115 9.38 15.60 3.57
CA ALA A 115 9.73 16.94 4.08
C ALA A 115 11.03 16.94 4.90
N PRO A 116 11.24 16.03 5.89
CA PRO A 116 12.52 15.84 6.54
C PRO A 116 13.68 15.53 5.58
N ALA A 117 13.44 14.67 4.58
CA ALA A 117 14.45 14.27 3.62
C ALA A 117 14.93 15.45 2.75
N LEU A 118 14.01 16.31 2.31
CA LEU A 118 14.35 17.51 1.54
C LEU A 118 15.18 18.50 2.36
N TRP A 119 14.83 18.73 3.63
CA TRP A 119 15.61 19.61 4.51
C TRP A 119 16.99 19.07 4.87
N SER A 120 17.17 17.75 4.86
CA SER A 120 18.48 17.13 5.10
C SER A 120 19.46 17.32 3.95
N GLY A 121 19.00 17.74 2.76
CA GLY A 121 19.82 17.89 1.55
C GLY A 121 20.39 16.58 1.02
N ASN A 122 19.92 15.44 1.52
CA ASN A 122 20.46 14.13 1.20
C ASN A 122 19.71 13.53 -0.01
N ALA A 123 20.34 13.57 -1.18
CA ALA A 123 19.73 13.12 -2.43
C ALA A 123 19.45 11.60 -2.45
N ASP A 124 20.24 10.81 -1.73
CA ASP A 124 20.01 9.36 -1.59
C ASP A 124 18.72 9.09 -0.81
N LEU A 125 18.44 9.89 0.22
CA LEU A 125 17.21 9.88 1.00
C LEU A 125 15.96 10.10 0.16
N VAL A 126 15.99 11.17 -0.62
CA VAL A 126 14.89 11.53 -1.52
C VAL A 126 14.70 10.46 -2.58
N ARG A 127 15.78 9.91 -3.15
CA ARG A 127 15.71 8.87 -4.18
C ARG A 127 15.05 7.60 -3.66
N GLU A 128 15.46 7.10 -2.50
CA GLU A 128 14.87 5.87 -1.94
C GLU A 128 13.39 6.05 -1.58
N LEU A 129 13.02 7.15 -0.92
CA LEU A 129 11.61 7.46 -0.62
C LEU A 129 10.79 7.59 -1.91
N THR A 130 11.37 8.15 -2.97
CA THR A 130 10.73 8.25 -4.28
C THR A 130 10.49 6.85 -4.89
N ILE A 131 11.47 5.94 -4.81
CA ILE A 131 11.30 4.56 -5.29
C ILE A 131 10.18 3.86 -4.52
N GLN A 132 10.16 3.99 -3.20
CA GLN A 132 9.12 3.38 -2.36
C GLN A 132 7.73 3.94 -2.71
N LEU A 133 7.61 5.25 -2.89
CA LEU A 133 6.38 5.90 -3.30
C LEU A 133 5.92 5.46 -4.69
N LEU A 134 6.86 5.35 -5.65
CA LEU A 134 6.57 4.88 -7.01
C LEU A 134 6.10 3.42 -7.01
N LEU A 135 6.74 2.54 -6.23
CA LEU A 135 6.34 1.15 -6.10
C LEU A 135 4.95 1.04 -5.47
N ALA A 136 4.68 1.79 -4.41
CA ALA A 136 3.37 1.79 -3.76
C ALA A 136 2.26 2.31 -4.68
N GLY A 137 2.52 3.42 -5.38
CA GLY A 137 1.60 4.01 -6.36
C GLY A 137 1.34 3.08 -7.55
N LEU A 138 2.40 2.46 -8.09
CA LEU A 138 2.29 1.49 -9.19
C LEU A 138 1.46 0.27 -8.78
N ALA A 139 1.72 -0.32 -7.62
CA ALA A 139 0.93 -1.45 -7.12
C ALA A 139 -0.55 -1.08 -6.92
N SER A 140 -0.83 0.11 -6.39
CA SER A 140 -2.20 0.61 -6.22
C SER A 140 -2.91 0.77 -7.57
N ALA A 141 -2.26 1.40 -8.55
CA ALA A 141 -2.78 1.52 -9.90
C ALA A 141 -3.02 0.16 -10.57
N LEU A 142 -2.10 -0.79 -10.39
CA LEU A 142 -2.24 -2.15 -10.89
C LEU A 142 -3.41 -2.90 -10.24
N CYS A 143 -3.65 -2.71 -8.94
CA CYS A 143 -4.82 -3.28 -8.24
C CYS A 143 -6.14 -2.74 -8.82
N ILE A 144 -6.21 -1.44 -9.10
CA ILE A 144 -7.38 -0.80 -9.75
C ILE A 144 -7.58 -1.37 -11.16
N ILE A 145 -6.50 -1.55 -11.92
CA ILE A 145 -6.56 -2.13 -13.28
C ILE A 145 -6.98 -3.60 -13.24
N GLU A 146 -6.47 -4.40 -12.29
CA GLU A 146 -6.88 -5.80 -12.12
C GLU A 146 -8.38 -5.90 -11.78
N ARG A 147 -8.88 -5.04 -10.88
CA ARG A 147 -10.30 -4.96 -10.52
C ARG A 147 -11.18 -4.59 -11.72
N SER A 148 -10.80 -3.59 -12.51
CA SER A 148 -11.56 -3.16 -13.69
C SER A 148 -11.60 -4.20 -14.83
N ARG A 149 -10.60 -5.07 -14.92
CA ARG A 149 -10.56 -6.17 -15.90
C ARG A 149 -11.30 -7.43 -15.44
N GLY A 150 -11.61 -7.55 -14.16
CA GLY A 150 -12.32 -8.68 -13.56
C GLY A 150 -13.85 -8.60 -13.63
N VAL A 151 -14.42 -7.50 -14.13
CA VAL A 151 -15.88 -7.38 -14.35
C VAL A 151 -16.26 -8.19 -15.60
N PRO A 152 -17.11 -9.23 -15.51
CA PRO A 152 -17.61 -9.92 -16.69
C PRO A 152 -18.37 -8.95 -17.58
N LYS A 153 -18.02 -8.88 -18.87
CA LYS A 153 -18.81 -8.17 -19.90
C LYS A 153 -20.22 -8.77 -20.09
N GLU A 154 -20.50 -9.93 -19.50
CA GLU A 154 -21.78 -10.63 -19.60
C GLU A 154 -22.93 -9.98 -18.84
N ASP A 155 -22.66 -9.05 -17.90
CA ASP A 155 -23.71 -8.27 -17.23
C ASP A 155 -24.22 -7.09 -18.08
N LEU A 156 -23.54 -6.73 -19.17
CA LEU A 156 -23.92 -5.64 -20.08
C LEU A 156 -24.85 -6.08 -21.21
N VAL A 157 -24.94 -7.38 -21.49
CA VAL A 157 -25.71 -7.94 -22.61
C VAL A 157 -27.20 -8.13 -22.29
N PRO A 158 -27.65 -8.47 -21.05
CA PRO A 158 -29.08 -8.58 -20.76
C PRO A 158 -29.78 -7.21 -20.71
N ALA A 159 -29.07 -6.15 -20.28
CA ALA A 159 -29.65 -4.82 -20.12
C ALA A 159 -29.88 -4.07 -21.45
N LEU A 160 -29.17 -4.46 -22.52
CA LEU A 160 -29.35 -3.91 -23.87
C LEU A 160 -30.32 -4.74 -24.71
N ALA A 161 -30.69 -5.93 -24.27
CA ALA A 161 -31.59 -6.83 -24.99
C ALA A 161 -33.08 -6.51 -24.74
N ASP A 162 -33.43 -5.78 -23.68
CA ASP A 162 -34.82 -5.58 -23.25
C ASP A 162 -35.41 -4.20 -23.60
N GLY A 163 -34.76 -3.43 -24.48
CA GLY A 163 -35.32 -2.21 -25.09
C GLY A 163 -35.79 -1.11 -24.11
N THR A 164 -35.47 -1.22 -22.83
CA THR A 164 -35.85 -0.25 -21.81
C THR A 164 -34.71 0.75 -21.66
N GLU A 165 -34.96 1.98 -22.12
CA GLU A 165 -34.08 3.12 -21.91
C GLU A 165 -33.87 3.33 -20.41
N LEU A 166 -32.80 2.77 -19.85
CA LEU A 166 -32.37 3.08 -18.50
C LEU A 166 -31.78 4.50 -18.52
N PRO A 167 -32.28 5.44 -17.71
CA PRO A 167 -31.71 6.78 -17.66
C PRO A 167 -30.25 6.66 -17.21
N LEU A 168 -29.36 7.28 -17.98
CA LEU A 168 -27.89 7.32 -17.82
C LEU A 168 -27.39 7.80 -16.44
N ALA A 169 -28.29 8.09 -15.50
CA ALA A 169 -28.00 8.55 -14.14
C ALA A 169 -27.71 7.42 -13.13
N GLU A 170 -27.99 6.15 -13.44
CA GLU A 170 -27.83 5.02 -12.51
C GLU A 170 -26.56 4.18 -12.74
N ALA A 171 -25.88 4.31 -13.88
CA ALA A 171 -24.70 3.51 -14.23
C ALA A 171 -23.43 3.83 -13.39
N GLY A 172 -23.48 4.87 -12.55
CA GLY A 172 -22.37 5.30 -11.68
C GLY A 172 -22.59 5.09 -10.19
N ARG A 173 -23.75 4.59 -9.75
CA ARG A 173 -24.00 4.36 -8.32
C ARG A 173 -23.59 2.94 -7.92
N GLY A 174 -22.56 2.88 -7.09
CA GLY A 174 -22.02 1.65 -6.55
C GLY A 174 -23.10 0.77 -5.91
N ARG A 175 -22.91 -0.53 -6.08
CA ARG A 175 -23.78 -1.67 -5.72
C ARG A 175 -23.93 -1.87 -4.19
N TRP A 176 -23.90 -0.80 -3.39
CA TRP A 176 -23.81 -0.84 -1.91
C TRP A 176 -25.15 -0.66 -1.20
N PHE A 177 -26.24 -0.36 -1.93
CA PHE A 177 -27.59 -0.30 -1.39
C PHE A 177 -28.50 -1.29 -2.11
N MET A 178 -28.58 -2.51 -1.60
CA MET A 178 -29.76 -3.35 -1.78
C MET A 178 -30.39 -3.57 -0.40
N PRO A 179 -31.61 -3.06 -0.14
CA PRO A 179 -32.31 -3.39 1.09
C PRO A 179 -32.71 -4.87 1.02
N TRP A 180 -32.32 -5.63 2.04
CA TRP A 180 -32.63 -7.05 2.20
C TRP A 180 -34.13 -7.30 1.99
N LYS A 181 -34.47 -8.11 0.98
CA LYS A 181 -35.83 -8.63 0.85
C LYS A 181 -36.02 -9.75 1.87
N ARG A 182 -37.05 -9.61 2.69
CA ARG A 182 -37.56 -10.66 3.59
C ARG A 182 -38.16 -11.81 2.79
#